data_AF-A0A7X9HWK7-F1
#
_entry.id   AF-A0A7X9HWK7-F1
#
_cell.length_a   1.000
_cell.length_b   1.000
_cell.length_c   1.000
_cell.angle_alpha   90.00
_cell.angle_beta   90.00
_cell.angle_gamma   90.00
#
_symmetry.space_group_name_H-M   'P 1'
#
loop_
_entity.id
_entity.type
_entity.pdbx_description
1 polymer ?
#
loop_
_entity_poly.entity_id
_entity_poly.type
_entity_poly.pdbx_seq_one_letter_code
_entity_poly.pdbx_strand_id
1 'polypeptide(L)'
;NAKKYFEDKEKEILSLKKLIKESILAGFYNIDIDSSTLVQLDKQGVREQQKENSFVCAELTNFIREIEPKGITVSVGGEIGEVGGHNSTVEEFEAFMEEYIPLLKGGEPIKKISVQTGTSHGGVVLPDGTIAKVKLDFSVLENISKVAREKYKMGGTVQHGASTLPDEMFHKFKENGAVEVHLATGFQNLIFDHPNLPYDLREKVYDYLLENFSKEKKEGETEEQFFYKIRKKGWGDPLKKEWWNLSGDVKDAIFQDLEDKFAFLIEQLGVNETSHIVREIVSSPEINASYEDELRAITGGITLEVDTNPRAD
;
A
#
# COMPACT_ATOMS: atom_id res chain seq x y z
N ASN A 1 -7.15 -9.39 8.64
CA ASN A 1 -7.87 -10.61 8.18
C ASN A 1 -9.09 -10.79 9.04
N ALA A 2 -10.30 -10.61 8.50
CA ALA A 2 -11.54 -10.62 9.28
C ALA A 2 -11.78 -11.93 10.05
N LYS A 3 -11.54 -13.08 9.40
CA LYS A 3 -11.75 -14.38 10.03
C LYS A 3 -10.91 -14.54 11.30
N LYS A 4 -9.59 -14.28 11.22
CA LYS A 4 -8.69 -14.36 12.37
C LYS A 4 -9.07 -13.35 13.46
N TYR A 5 -9.48 -12.15 13.07
CA TYR A 5 -9.90 -11.12 14.02
C TYR A 5 -11.12 -11.55 14.84
N PHE A 6 -12.15 -12.11 14.20
CA PHE A 6 -13.33 -12.58 14.92
C PHE A 6 -13.09 -13.88 15.70
N GLU A 7 -12.02 -14.63 15.40
CA GLU A 7 -11.56 -15.75 16.22
C GLU A 7 -10.84 -15.26 17.51
N ASP A 8 -9.96 -14.27 17.40
CA ASP A 8 -9.22 -13.70 18.53
C ASP A 8 -8.81 -12.23 18.26
N LYS A 9 -9.67 -11.30 18.70
CA LYS A 9 -9.51 -9.86 18.46
C LYS A 9 -8.24 -9.32 19.09
N GLU A 10 -7.97 -9.71 20.34
CA GLU A 10 -6.85 -9.19 21.11
C GLU A 10 -5.53 -9.60 20.48
N LYS A 11 -5.41 -10.87 20.06
CA LYS A 11 -4.20 -11.38 19.41
C LYS A 11 -3.91 -10.67 18.08
N GLU A 12 -4.91 -10.45 17.24
CA GLU A 12 -4.69 -9.75 15.96
C GLU A 12 -4.32 -8.28 16.18
N ILE A 13 -4.98 -7.58 17.11
CA ILE A 13 -4.61 -6.19 17.47
C ILE A 13 -3.19 -6.13 18.05
N LEU A 14 -2.82 -7.04 18.94
CA LEU A 14 -1.46 -7.09 19.51
C LEU A 14 -0.39 -7.36 18.44
N SER A 15 -0.70 -8.25 17.49
CA SER A 15 0.18 -8.51 16.34
C SER A 15 0.38 -7.26 15.48
N LEU A 16 -0.69 -6.50 15.20
CA LEU A 16 -0.61 -5.23 14.47
C LEU A 16 0.15 -4.15 15.26
N LYS A 17 -0.08 -4.01 16.57
CA LYS A 17 0.69 -3.10 17.43
C LYS A 17 2.18 -3.44 17.42
N LYS A 18 2.54 -4.72 17.45
CA LYS A 18 3.93 -5.15 17.32
C LYS A 18 4.54 -4.71 15.99
N LEU A 19 3.86 -4.96 14.86
CA LEU A 19 4.32 -4.55 13.53
C LEU A 19 4.44 -3.02 13.40
N ILE A 20 3.48 -2.26 13.92
CA ILE A 20 3.52 -0.80 13.96
C ILE A 20 4.75 -0.32 14.72
N LYS A 21 5.02 -0.89 15.89
CA LYS A 21 6.18 -0.55 16.70
C LYS A 21 7.49 -0.84 15.95
N GLU A 22 7.61 -2.00 15.34
CA GLU A 22 8.77 -2.37 14.51
C GLU A 22 8.95 -1.40 13.34
N SER A 23 7.86 -1.01 12.68
CA SER A 23 7.87 -0.06 11.55
C SER A 23 8.34 1.34 11.99
N ILE A 24 7.84 1.85 13.11
CA ILE A 24 8.25 3.17 13.65
C ILE A 24 9.73 3.14 14.07
N LEU A 25 10.20 2.05 14.69
CA LEU A 25 11.60 1.86 15.05
C LEU A 25 12.51 1.80 13.80
N ALA A 26 12.02 1.24 12.70
CA ALA A 26 12.72 1.18 11.42
C ALA A 26 12.60 2.49 10.59
N GLY A 27 12.01 3.56 11.13
CA GLY A 27 11.94 4.86 10.46
C GLY A 27 10.74 5.06 9.53
N PHE A 28 9.73 4.18 9.58
CA PHE A 28 8.49 4.35 8.81
C PHE A 28 7.49 5.21 9.57
N TYR A 29 7.28 6.45 9.09
CA TYR A 29 6.37 7.43 9.71
C TYR A 29 5.14 7.77 8.87
N ASN A 30 4.86 6.99 7.82
CA ASN A 30 3.60 7.02 7.09
C ASN A 30 2.98 5.63 7.19
N ILE A 31 1.94 5.49 8.00
CA ILE A 31 1.32 4.20 8.35
C ILE A 31 -0.15 4.25 7.96
N ASP A 32 -0.55 3.37 7.04
CA ASP A 32 -1.95 3.21 6.64
C ASP A 32 -2.56 2.01 7.34
N ILE A 33 -3.63 2.24 8.09
CA ILE A 33 -4.37 1.22 8.82
C ILE A 33 -5.52 0.74 7.94
N ASP A 34 -5.33 -0.42 7.32
CA ASP A 34 -6.42 -1.12 6.63
C ASP A 34 -7.14 -2.08 7.58
N SER A 35 -8.24 -1.60 8.15
CA SER A 35 -9.24 -2.39 8.87
C SER A 35 -10.55 -2.54 8.07
N SER A 36 -10.55 -2.20 6.77
CA SER A 36 -11.75 -2.18 5.93
C SER A 36 -12.39 -3.56 5.77
N THR A 37 -11.59 -4.63 5.83
CA THR A 37 -12.09 -6.02 5.84
C THR A 37 -13.01 -6.35 7.03
N LEU A 38 -13.05 -5.49 8.06
CA LEU A 38 -13.92 -5.67 9.22
C LEU A 38 -15.33 -5.08 9.04
N VAL A 39 -15.59 -4.37 7.93
CA VAL A 39 -16.92 -3.83 7.63
C VAL A 39 -17.95 -4.97 7.55
N GLN A 40 -19.04 -4.84 8.31
CA GLN A 40 -20.08 -5.87 8.45
C GLN A 40 -21.34 -5.50 7.65
N LEU A 41 -21.36 -5.81 6.34
CA LEU A 41 -22.46 -5.39 5.44
C LEU A 41 -23.84 -5.97 5.79
N ASP A 42 -23.92 -7.01 6.62
CA ASP A 42 -25.16 -7.63 7.10
C ASP A 42 -25.84 -6.83 8.23
N LYS A 43 -25.16 -5.83 8.81
CA LYS A 43 -25.72 -4.99 9.88
C LYS A 43 -26.66 -3.92 9.32
N GLN A 44 -27.64 -3.56 10.13
CA GLN A 44 -28.60 -2.53 9.81
C GLN A 44 -28.00 -1.14 10.01
N GLY A 45 -27.80 -0.40 8.91
CA GLY A 45 -27.35 0.98 8.91
C GLY A 45 -25.83 1.11 8.90
N VAL A 46 -25.35 2.08 8.12
CA VAL A 46 -23.93 2.24 7.74
C VAL A 46 -23.00 2.42 8.94
N ARG A 47 -23.46 3.08 10.01
CA ARG A 47 -22.69 3.24 11.26
C ARG A 47 -22.39 1.92 11.95
N GLU A 48 -23.37 1.03 12.09
CA GLU A 48 -23.12 -0.28 12.72
C GLU A 48 -22.27 -1.18 11.81
N GLN A 49 -22.36 -1.03 10.49
CA GLN A 49 -21.49 -1.72 9.53
C GLN A 49 -20.02 -1.30 9.70
N GLN A 50 -19.75 -0.02 9.97
CA GLN A 50 -18.41 0.55 10.09
C GLN A 50 -17.77 0.42 11.48
N LYS A 51 -18.52 -0.05 12.47
CA LYS A 51 -18.12 0.00 13.88
C LYS A 51 -16.81 -0.72 14.20
N GLU A 52 -16.63 -1.95 13.70
CA GLU A 52 -15.39 -2.71 13.93
C GLU A 52 -14.21 -2.12 13.17
N ASN A 53 -14.43 -1.63 11.93
CA ASN A 53 -13.42 -0.93 11.15
C ASN A 53 -12.92 0.33 11.91
N SER A 54 -13.87 1.15 12.36
CA SER A 54 -13.59 2.40 13.08
C SER A 54 -12.92 2.14 14.42
N PHE A 55 -13.35 1.11 15.16
CA PHE A 55 -12.77 0.73 16.44
C PHE A 55 -11.31 0.29 16.31
N VAL A 56 -11.01 -0.62 15.39
CA VAL A 56 -9.63 -1.10 15.20
C VAL A 56 -8.73 0.02 14.69
N CYS A 57 -9.22 0.85 13.75
CA CYS A 57 -8.47 2.01 13.28
C CYS A 57 -8.15 2.99 14.43
N ALA A 58 -9.11 3.29 15.30
CA ALA A 58 -8.90 4.16 16.46
C ALA A 58 -7.94 3.56 17.49
N GLU A 59 -8.06 2.27 17.79
CA GLU A 59 -7.19 1.58 18.76
C GLU A 59 -5.73 1.57 18.30
N LEU A 60 -5.48 1.32 17.01
CA LEU A 60 -4.15 1.37 16.43
C LEU A 60 -3.62 2.81 16.29
N THR A 61 -4.49 3.77 15.95
CA THR A 61 -4.11 5.19 15.93
C THR A 61 -3.69 5.68 17.31
N ASN A 62 -4.46 5.36 18.35
CA ASN A 62 -4.11 5.68 19.74
C ASN A 62 -2.75 5.10 20.12
N PHE A 63 -2.49 3.85 19.77
CA PHE A 63 -1.19 3.22 20.01
C PHE A 63 -0.05 3.94 19.28
N ILE A 64 -0.25 4.34 18.01
CA ILE A 64 0.73 5.15 17.27
C ILE A 64 1.02 6.47 17.99
N ARG A 65 -0.02 7.17 18.48
CA ARG A 65 0.16 8.41 19.26
C ARG A 65 0.96 8.18 20.55
N GLU A 66 0.80 7.03 21.19
CA GLU A 66 1.52 6.68 22.42
C GLU A 66 3.02 6.45 22.17
N ILE A 67 3.41 5.95 20.99
CA ILE A 67 4.79 5.53 20.69
C ILE A 67 5.52 6.38 19.65
N GLU A 68 4.87 7.39 19.07
CA GLU A 68 5.53 8.21 18.06
C GLU A 68 6.75 8.94 18.62
N PRO A 69 7.85 9.05 17.85
CA PRO A 69 9.06 9.68 18.37
C PRO A 69 8.86 11.17 18.65
N LYS A 70 9.52 11.69 19.68
CA LYS A 70 9.46 13.10 20.02
C LYS A 70 9.91 13.96 18.83
N GLY A 71 9.07 14.93 18.45
CA GLY A 71 9.34 15.84 17.32
C GLY A 71 8.98 15.26 15.95
N ILE A 72 8.43 14.04 15.90
CA ILE A 72 7.91 13.42 14.69
C ILE A 72 6.42 13.18 14.88
N THR A 73 5.61 13.69 13.97
CA THR A 73 4.20 13.31 13.87
C THR A 73 4.07 12.22 12.82
N VAL A 74 3.71 11.01 13.24
CA VAL A 74 3.44 9.91 12.30
C VAL A 74 2.21 10.27 11.47
N SER A 75 2.31 10.23 10.15
CA SER A 75 1.17 10.31 9.24
C SER A 75 0.38 9.01 9.32
N VAL A 76 -0.92 9.09 9.62
CA VAL A 76 -1.79 7.93 9.71
C VAL A 76 -2.92 8.04 8.68
N GLY A 77 -3.08 7.02 7.86
CA GLY A 77 -4.25 6.83 7.00
C GLY A 77 -5.19 5.74 7.53
N GLY A 78 -6.45 5.82 7.15
CA GLY A 78 -7.43 4.74 7.32
C GLY A 78 -7.93 4.24 5.97
N GLU A 79 -8.80 3.23 5.98
CA GLU A 79 -9.43 2.71 4.77
C GLU A 79 -10.92 2.42 4.99
N ILE A 80 -11.73 2.73 3.98
CA ILE A 80 -13.14 2.32 3.88
C ILE A 80 -13.41 1.59 2.57
N GLY A 81 -14.41 0.70 2.61
CA GLY A 81 -14.78 -0.14 1.48
C GLY A 81 -13.83 -1.32 1.31
N GLU A 82 -14.38 -2.51 1.04
CA GLU A 82 -13.56 -3.66 0.69
C GLU A 82 -13.12 -3.55 -0.78
N VAL A 83 -11.85 -3.84 -1.06
CA VAL A 83 -11.35 -3.80 -2.43
C VAL A 83 -12.06 -4.84 -3.31
N GLY A 84 -12.70 -4.40 -4.40
CA GLY A 84 -13.50 -5.24 -5.29
C GLY A 84 -15.00 -5.30 -4.95
N GLY A 85 -15.46 -4.55 -3.95
CA GLY A 85 -16.87 -4.33 -3.62
C GLY A 85 -17.53 -3.22 -4.44
N HIS A 86 -18.46 -2.48 -3.84
CA HIS A 86 -19.07 -1.29 -4.43
C HIS A 86 -18.23 -0.03 -4.17
N ASN A 87 -18.53 1.04 -4.91
CA ASN A 87 -17.89 2.33 -4.72
C ASN A 87 -18.18 2.87 -3.32
N SER A 88 -17.14 3.35 -2.63
CA SER A 88 -17.31 4.03 -1.35
C SER A 88 -18.18 5.28 -1.50
N THR A 89 -18.96 5.56 -0.46
CA THR A 89 -19.87 6.71 -0.41
C THR A 89 -19.45 7.70 0.67
N VAL A 90 -19.93 8.94 0.54
CA VAL A 90 -19.78 9.96 1.60
C VAL A 90 -20.44 9.50 2.90
N GLU A 91 -21.59 8.83 2.82
CA GLU A 91 -22.29 8.30 3.99
C GLU A 91 -21.44 7.27 4.76
N GLU A 92 -20.78 6.35 4.05
CA GLU A 92 -19.85 5.38 4.66
C GLU A 92 -18.63 6.04 5.29
N PHE A 93 -18.07 7.06 4.63
CA PHE A 93 -16.96 7.83 5.17
C PHE A 93 -17.36 8.59 6.44
N GLU A 94 -18.49 9.30 6.42
CA GLU A 94 -18.97 10.02 7.60
C GLU A 94 -19.33 9.06 8.73
N ALA A 95 -19.97 7.93 8.43
CA ALA A 95 -20.27 6.89 9.40
C ALA A 95 -19.00 6.34 10.07
N PHE A 96 -17.96 6.06 9.27
CA PHE A 96 -16.65 5.67 9.79
C PHE A 96 -16.06 6.74 10.71
N MET A 97 -16.02 8.00 10.27
CA MET A 97 -15.43 9.09 11.05
C MET A 97 -16.22 9.38 12.34
N GLU A 98 -17.54 9.25 12.31
CA GLU A 98 -18.42 9.46 13.47
C GLU A 98 -18.29 8.37 14.54
N GLU A 99 -17.94 7.14 14.16
CA GLU A 99 -17.59 6.07 15.09
C GLU A 99 -16.13 6.16 15.54
N TYR A 100 -15.22 6.58 14.66
CA TYR A 100 -13.77 6.64 14.90
C TYR A 100 -13.37 7.78 15.85
N ILE A 101 -13.84 9.02 15.62
CA ILE A 101 -13.41 10.19 16.40
C ILE A 101 -13.64 10.06 17.91
N PRO A 102 -14.83 9.62 18.38
CA PRO A 102 -15.10 9.50 19.82
C PRO A 102 -14.20 8.48 20.55
N LEU A 103 -13.55 7.57 19.82
CA LEU A 103 -12.67 6.53 20.37
C LEU A 103 -11.22 6.99 20.54
N LEU A 104 -10.87 8.18 20.04
CA LEU A 104 -9.53 8.73 20.19
C LEU A 104 -9.28 9.21 21.62
N LYS A 105 -8.12 8.86 22.16
CA LYS A 105 -7.66 9.25 23.52
C LYS A 105 -6.90 10.59 23.53
N GLY A 106 -6.84 11.27 22.39
CA GLY A 106 -6.09 12.50 22.16
C GLY A 106 -5.10 12.36 21.00
N GLY A 107 -4.45 13.48 20.64
CA GLY A 107 -3.54 13.55 19.50
C GLY A 107 -4.25 13.74 18.15
N GLU A 108 -3.46 13.73 17.08
CA GLU A 108 -3.95 13.93 15.72
C GLU A 108 -4.71 12.71 15.18
N PRO A 109 -5.91 12.89 14.58
CA PRO A 109 -6.63 11.81 13.90
C PRO A 109 -5.95 11.45 12.57
N ILE A 110 -6.47 10.40 11.89
CA ILE A 110 -6.06 10.09 10.51
C ILE A 110 -6.12 11.31 9.60
N LYS A 111 -5.19 11.39 8.64
CA LYS A 111 -5.03 12.54 7.73
C LYS A 111 -5.41 12.25 6.28
N LYS A 112 -5.59 10.98 5.94
CA LYS A 112 -5.98 10.53 4.61
C LYS A 112 -6.80 9.25 4.72
N ILE A 113 -7.60 8.96 3.70
CA ILE A 113 -8.50 7.80 3.70
C ILE A 113 -8.48 7.08 2.35
N SER A 114 -8.15 5.80 2.33
CA SER A 114 -8.28 4.95 1.15
C SER A 114 -9.74 4.60 0.90
N VAL A 115 -10.13 4.64 -0.39
CA VAL A 115 -11.52 4.44 -0.83
C VAL A 115 -11.59 3.50 -2.03
N GLN A 116 -12.72 2.82 -2.19
CA GLN A 116 -13.00 1.99 -3.37
C GLN A 116 -13.70 2.82 -4.46
N THR A 117 -13.13 2.84 -5.66
CA THR A 117 -13.60 3.64 -6.82
C THR A 117 -13.97 2.78 -8.03
N GLY A 118 -14.27 1.50 -7.81
CA GLY A 118 -14.58 0.51 -8.86
C GLY A 118 -13.33 -0.16 -9.45
N THR A 119 -12.18 -0.03 -8.78
CA THR A 119 -10.90 -0.58 -9.20
C THR A 119 -10.53 -1.86 -8.45
N SER A 120 -9.84 -2.75 -9.14
CA SER A 120 -9.21 -3.93 -8.57
C SER A 120 -7.69 -3.79 -8.57
N HIS A 121 -7.02 -4.23 -7.51
CA HIS A 121 -5.55 -4.25 -7.46
C HIS A 121 -4.97 -5.03 -8.64
N GLY A 122 -4.11 -4.36 -9.41
CA GLY A 122 -3.44 -4.93 -10.58
C GLY A 122 -4.28 -4.95 -11.87
N GLY A 123 -5.51 -4.43 -11.86
CA GLY A 123 -6.42 -4.44 -13.00
C GLY A 123 -7.02 -5.82 -13.29
N VAL A 124 -7.83 -5.91 -14.34
CA VAL A 124 -8.47 -7.16 -14.77
C VAL A 124 -7.87 -7.59 -16.10
N VAL A 125 -7.19 -8.73 -16.12
CA VAL A 125 -6.63 -9.31 -17.36
C VAL A 125 -7.70 -10.11 -18.08
N LEU A 126 -7.89 -9.84 -19.35
CA LEU A 126 -8.79 -10.56 -20.24
C LEU A 126 -8.16 -11.89 -20.69
N PRO A 127 -8.95 -12.86 -21.18
CA PRO A 127 -8.42 -14.15 -21.64
C PRO A 127 -7.36 -14.08 -22.75
N ASP A 128 -7.27 -12.95 -23.47
CA ASP A 128 -6.26 -12.68 -24.50
C ASP A 128 -4.97 -12.04 -23.94
N GLY A 129 -4.85 -11.91 -22.61
CA GLY A 129 -3.72 -11.27 -21.94
C GLY A 129 -3.78 -9.75 -21.92
N THR A 130 -4.76 -9.11 -22.57
CA THR A 130 -4.91 -7.65 -22.53
C THR A 130 -5.54 -7.19 -21.21
N ILE A 131 -5.31 -5.93 -20.83
CA ILE A 131 -5.89 -5.37 -19.60
C ILE A 131 -7.24 -4.73 -19.93
N ALA A 132 -8.29 -5.14 -19.23
CA ALA A 132 -9.61 -4.57 -19.33
C ALA A 132 -9.58 -3.08 -18.94
N LYS A 133 -10.28 -2.26 -19.71
CA LYS A 133 -10.47 -0.84 -19.39
C LYS A 133 -11.40 -0.74 -18.19
N VAL A 134 -10.83 -0.55 -17.00
CA VAL A 134 -11.58 -0.27 -15.78
C VAL A 134 -11.97 1.20 -15.77
N LYS A 135 -13.25 1.49 -15.52
CA LYS A 135 -13.74 2.85 -15.35
C LYS A 135 -13.60 3.24 -13.89
N LEU A 136 -12.53 3.96 -13.55
CA LEU A 136 -12.39 4.58 -12.24
C LEU A 136 -13.44 5.70 -12.09
N ASP A 137 -14.14 5.68 -10.96
CA ASP A 137 -15.10 6.73 -10.62
C ASP A 137 -14.44 7.85 -9.81
N PHE A 138 -13.97 8.88 -10.51
CA PHE A 138 -13.29 10.03 -9.90
C PHE A 138 -14.23 10.85 -8.99
N SER A 139 -15.55 10.74 -9.16
CA SER A 139 -16.50 11.47 -8.31
C SER A 139 -16.47 10.97 -6.86
N VAL A 140 -16.09 9.71 -6.63
CA VAL A 140 -15.88 9.18 -5.27
C VAL A 140 -14.74 9.93 -4.58
N LEU A 141 -13.62 10.13 -5.29
CA LEU A 141 -12.46 10.86 -4.78
C LEU A 141 -12.82 12.31 -4.47
N GLU A 142 -13.49 12.99 -5.41
CA GLU A 142 -13.89 14.39 -5.27
C GLU A 142 -14.81 14.60 -4.05
N ASN A 143 -15.90 13.83 -3.99
CA ASN A 143 -16.94 14.00 -2.99
C ASN A 143 -16.41 13.70 -1.57
N ILE A 144 -15.66 12.60 -1.41
CA ILE A 144 -15.12 12.23 -0.10
C ILE A 144 -13.99 13.18 0.30
N SER A 145 -13.09 13.55 -0.61
CA SER A 145 -12.00 14.51 -0.29
C SER A 145 -12.54 15.86 0.16
N LYS A 146 -13.62 16.34 -0.46
CA LYS A 146 -14.30 17.58 -0.05
C LYS A 146 -14.75 17.50 1.41
N VAL A 147 -15.50 16.46 1.78
CA VAL A 147 -16.01 16.28 3.15
C VAL A 147 -14.86 16.07 4.14
N ALA A 148 -13.85 15.28 3.77
CA ALA A 148 -12.66 15.03 4.57
C ALA A 148 -11.93 16.33 4.94
N ARG A 149 -11.77 17.25 3.97
CA ARG A 149 -11.15 18.57 4.20
C ARG A 149 -12.04 19.51 5.01
N GLU A 150 -13.30 19.67 4.59
CA GLU A 150 -14.21 20.68 5.15
C GLU A 150 -14.61 20.35 6.59
N LYS A 151 -15.06 19.11 6.84
CA LYS A 151 -15.60 18.64 8.13
C LYS A 151 -14.53 18.10 9.08
N TYR A 152 -13.53 17.37 8.56
CA TYR A 152 -12.59 16.60 9.38
C TYR A 152 -11.15 17.10 9.35
N LYS A 153 -10.83 18.15 8.57
CA LYS A 153 -9.48 18.74 8.45
C LYS A 153 -8.40 17.73 8.01
N MET A 154 -8.81 16.76 7.19
CA MET A 154 -7.93 15.78 6.55
C MET A 154 -7.40 16.33 5.21
N GLY A 155 -6.38 15.66 4.66
CA GLY A 155 -5.82 15.96 3.35
C GLY A 155 -6.74 15.54 2.19
N GLY A 156 -7.31 14.34 2.23
CA GLY A 156 -8.18 13.84 1.17
C GLY A 156 -8.14 12.32 1.04
N THR A 157 -8.61 11.83 -0.10
CA THR A 157 -8.63 10.39 -0.41
C THR A 157 -7.28 9.87 -0.89
N VAL A 158 -7.07 8.57 -0.70
CA VAL A 158 -5.97 7.78 -1.24
C VAL A 158 -6.54 6.82 -2.27
N GLN A 159 -5.89 6.71 -3.42
CA GLN A 159 -6.27 5.75 -4.46
C GLN A 159 -5.36 4.53 -4.44
N HIS A 160 -5.95 3.35 -4.31
CA HIS A 160 -5.27 2.08 -4.59
C HIS A 160 -5.52 1.59 -6.02
N GLY A 161 -4.67 0.70 -6.54
CA GLY A 161 -4.99 -0.02 -7.78
C GLY A 161 -5.09 0.83 -9.06
N ALA A 162 -4.39 1.96 -9.13
CA ALA A 162 -4.43 2.86 -10.29
C ALA A 162 -3.48 2.47 -11.44
N SER A 163 -2.62 1.47 -11.25
CA SER A 163 -1.53 1.12 -12.19
C SER A 163 -1.95 0.69 -13.60
N THR A 164 -3.23 0.38 -13.83
CA THR A 164 -3.74 -0.06 -15.13
C THR A 164 -4.61 0.98 -15.83
N LEU A 165 -4.68 2.19 -15.30
CA LEU A 165 -5.33 3.30 -15.97
C LEU A 165 -4.46 3.81 -17.12
N PRO A 166 -5.08 4.35 -18.18
CA PRO A 166 -4.35 5.09 -19.20
C PRO A 166 -3.55 6.24 -18.57
N ASP A 167 -2.35 6.46 -19.09
CA ASP A 167 -1.39 7.45 -18.60
C ASP A 167 -1.96 8.87 -18.61
N GLU A 168 -2.75 9.20 -19.62
CA GLU A 168 -3.43 10.48 -19.76
C GLU A 168 -4.53 10.71 -18.72
N MET A 169 -4.82 9.77 -17.83
CA MET A 169 -5.84 9.92 -16.79
C MET A 169 -5.26 10.24 -15.40
N PHE A 170 -3.93 10.23 -15.24
CA PHE A 170 -3.30 10.42 -13.93
C PHE A 170 -3.48 11.82 -13.35
N HIS A 171 -3.57 12.87 -14.19
CA HIS A 171 -3.83 14.23 -13.72
C HIS A 171 -5.16 14.37 -12.98
N LYS A 172 -6.14 13.51 -13.30
CA LYS A 172 -7.45 13.55 -12.67
C LYS A 172 -7.41 13.21 -11.18
N PHE A 173 -6.40 12.48 -10.69
CA PHE A 173 -6.29 12.22 -9.26
C PHE A 173 -6.15 13.51 -8.45
N LYS A 174 -5.22 14.38 -8.86
CA LYS A 174 -5.01 15.70 -8.24
C LYS A 174 -6.25 16.58 -8.39
N GLU A 175 -6.84 16.61 -9.58
CA GLU A 175 -8.04 17.43 -9.85
C GLU A 175 -9.23 17.04 -8.97
N ASN A 176 -9.34 15.76 -8.61
CA ASN A 176 -10.42 15.22 -7.79
C ASN A 176 -10.02 15.05 -6.32
N GLY A 177 -8.96 15.74 -5.87
CA GLY A 177 -8.64 15.89 -4.46
C GLY A 177 -7.92 14.71 -3.80
N ALA A 178 -7.54 13.67 -4.56
CA ALA A 178 -6.70 12.60 -4.05
C ALA A 178 -5.34 13.16 -3.63
N VAL A 179 -4.86 12.75 -2.46
CA VAL A 179 -3.59 13.20 -1.88
C VAL A 179 -2.48 12.16 -2.01
N GLU A 180 -2.85 10.92 -2.37
CA GLU A 180 -1.91 9.83 -2.52
C GLU A 180 -2.47 8.80 -3.51
N VAL A 181 -1.58 8.21 -4.32
CA VAL A 181 -1.92 7.19 -5.33
C VAL A 181 -0.89 6.07 -5.24
N HIS A 182 -1.34 4.84 -5.04
CA HIS A 182 -0.46 3.67 -4.94
C HIS A 182 -0.28 3.01 -6.31
N LEU A 183 0.99 2.91 -6.73
CA LEU A 183 1.39 2.35 -8.01
C LEU A 183 2.47 1.30 -7.80
N ALA A 184 2.27 0.10 -8.36
CA ALA A 184 3.24 -0.98 -8.24
C ALA A 184 3.22 -1.88 -9.48
N THR A 185 2.06 -2.44 -9.82
CA THR A 185 1.92 -3.41 -10.91
C THR A 185 2.43 -2.87 -12.24
N GLY A 186 2.18 -1.60 -12.56
CA GLY A 186 2.66 -0.99 -13.81
C GLY A 186 4.18 -1.00 -13.94
N PHE A 187 4.91 -0.71 -12.85
CA PHE A 187 6.38 -0.75 -12.83
C PHE A 187 6.90 -2.18 -12.91
N GLN A 188 6.26 -3.12 -12.22
CA GLN A 188 6.62 -4.54 -12.33
C GLN A 188 6.45 -5.03 -13.76
N ASN A 189 5.33 -4.67 -14.39
CA ASN A 189 5.03 -5.00 -15.78
C ASN A 189 6.09 -4.42 -16.72
N LEU A 190 6.44 -3.13 -16.55
CA LEU A 190 7.49 -2.48 -17.34
C LEU A 190 8.79 -3.28 -17.30
N ILE A 191 9.22 -3.75 -16.13
CA ILE A 191 10.45 -4.55 -16.01
C ILE A 191 10.28 -5.94 -16.64
N PHE A 192 9.21 -6.66 -16.31
CA PHE A 192 8.97 -8.02 -16.82
C PHE A 192 8.85 -8.04 -18.34
N ASP A 193 8.21 -7.02 -18.90
CA ASP A 193 7.85 -6.93 -20.31
C ASP A 193 8.91 -6.13 -21.12
N HIS A 194 9.96 -5.64 -20.46
CA HIS A 194 11.04 -4.86 -21.09
C HIS A 194 11.74 -5.66 -22.21
N PRO A 195 12.03 -5.06 -23.37
CA PRO A 195 12.62 -5.76 -24.52
C PRO A 195 14.05 -6.28 -24.24
N ASN A 196 14.80 -5.61 -23.37
CA ASN A 196 16.16 -6.04 -23.01
C ASN A 196 16.19 -7.02 -21.82
N LEU A 197 15.04 -7.40 -21.23
CA LEU A 197 15.05 -8.43 -20.20
C LEU A 197 15.44 -9.78 -20.85
N PRO A 198 16.47 -10.49 -20.33
CA PRO A 198 16.87 -11.76 -20.90
C PRO A 198 15.73 -12.78 -20.90
N TYR A 199 15.47 -13.37 -22.08
CA TYR A 199 14.42 -14.37 -22.25
C TYR A 199 14.58 -15.53 -21.26
N ASP A 200 15.80 -16.07 -21.12
CA ASP A 200 16.10 -17.18 -20.23
C ASP A 200 15.76 -16.88 -18.75
N LEU A 201 15.95 -15.63 -18.31
CA LEU A 201 15.56 -15.24 -16.96
C LEU A 201 14.04 -15.18 -16.81
N ARG A 202 13.33 -14.60 -17.80
CA ARG A 202 11.86 -14.53 -17.79
C ARG A 202 11.25 -15.93 -17.74
N GLU A 203 11.72 -16.84 -18.59
CA GLU A 203 11.25 -18.23 -18.62
C GLU A 203 11.53 -18.94 -17.30
N LYS A 204 12.74 -18.78 -16.76
CA LYS A 204 13.08 -19.37 -15.46
C LYS A 204 12.18 -18.88 -14.33
N VAL A 205 11.80 -17.61 -14.35
CA VAL A 205 10.82 -17.07 -13.40
C VAL A 205 9.47 -17.77 -13.58
N TYR A 206 9.00 -17.94 -14.81
CA TYR A 206 7.71 -18.58 -15.09
C TYR A 206 7.69 -20.08 -14.76
N ASP A 207 8.78 -20.80 -15.04
CA ASP A 207 8.94 -22.21 -14.63
C ASP A 207 8.86 -22.35 -13.11
N TYR A 208 9.57 -21.49 -12.37
CA TYR A 208 9.49 -21.47 -10.90
C TYR A 208 8.06 -21.20 -10.41
N LEU A 209 7.34 -20.29 -11.07
CA LEU A 209 5.97 -19.95 -10.70
C LEU A 209 4.98 -21.10 -10.96
N LEU A 210 5.14 -21.83 -12.07
CA LEU A 210 4.35 -23.02 -12.36
C LEU A 210 4.61 -24.12 -11.32
N GLU A 211 5.87 -24.38 -11.01
CA GLU A 211 6.24 -25.43 -10.07
C GLU A 211 5.70 -25.16 -8.66
N ASN A 212 5.83 -23.91 -8.18
CA ASN A 212 5.58 -23.58 -6.77
C ASN A 212 4.19 -23.01 -6.50
N PHE A 213 3.54 -22.39 -7.50
CA PHE A 213 2.29 -21.66 -7.32
C PHE A 213 1.15 -22.08 -8.26
N SER A 214 1.31 -23.17 -9.02
CA SER A 214 0.23 -23.71 -9.89
C SER A 214 -1.10 -23.95 -9.17
N LYS A 215 -1.08 -24.26 -7.87
CA LYS A 215 -2.29 -24.43 -7.05
C LYS A 215 -3.12 -23.14 -6.88
N GLU A 216 -2.55 -21.98 -7.16
CA GLU A 216 -3.27 -20.69 -7.14
C GLU A 216 -3.96 -20.36 -8.48
N LYS A 217 -3.79 -21.22 -9.50
CA LYS A 217 -4.53 -21.11 -10.75
C LYS A 217 -5.99 -21.47 -10.52
N LYS A 218 -6.89 -20.54 -10.82
CA LYS A 218 -8.34 -20.77 -10.67
C LYS A 218 -8.89 -21.57 -11.84
N GLU A 219 -10.01 -22.27 -11.62
CA GLU A 219 -10.73 -22.93 -12.71
C GLU A 219 -11.15 -21.89 -13.77
N GLY A 220 -10.87 -22.18 -15.05
CA GLY A 220 -11.15 -21.28 -16.17
C GLY A 220 -10.16 -20.13 -16.37
N GLU A 221 -9.13 -19.98 -15.52
CA GLU A 221 -8.08 -18.97 -15.67
C GLU A 221 -7.08 -19.40 -16.77
N THR A 222 -6.84 -18.51 -17.74
CA THR A 222 -5.82 -18.71 -18.79
C THR A 222 -4.40 -18.67 -18.20
N GLU A 223 -3.40 -19.09 -18.96
CA GLU A 223 -1.99 -19.01 -18.50
C GLU A 223 -1.54 -17.56 -18.38
N GLU A 224 -1.95 -16.70 -19.30
CA GLU A 224 -1.66 -15.28 -19.33
C GLU A 224 -2.21 -14.59 -18.06
N GLN A 225 -3.47 -14.87 -17.71
CA GLN A 225 -4.09 -14.37 -16.49
C GLN A 225 -3.39 -14.88 -15.23
N PHE A 226 -3.04 -16.17 -15.21
CA PHE A 226 -2.33 -16.79 -14.10
C PHE A 226 -0.95 -16.15 -13.88
N PHE A 227 -0.14 -16.05 -14.93
CA PHE A 227 1.20 -15.47 -14.85
C PHE A 227 1.18 -14.00 -14.49
N TYR A 228 0.30 -13.20 -15.10
CA TYR A 228 0.16 -11.79 -14.75
C TYR A 228 -0.15 -11.59 -13.26
N LYS A 229 -1.05 -12.41 -12.69
CA LYS A 229 -1.43 -12.36 -11.28
C LYS A 229 -0.27 -12.75 -10.34
N ILE A 230 0.48 -13.79 -10.71
CA ILE A 230 1.43 -14.45 -9.82
C ILE A 230 2.88 -13.97 -10.01
N ARG A 231 3.22 -13.28 -11.10
CA ARG A 231 4.60 -12.83 -11.40
C ARG A 231 5.23 -11.95 -10.34
N LYS A 232 4.42 -11.26 -9.51
CA LYS A 232 4.89 -10.55 -8.32
C LYS A 232 5.57 -11.44 -7.27
N LYS A 233 5.39 -12.76 -7.33
CA LYS A 233 6.08 -13.75 -6.48
C LYS A 233 7.41 -14.21 -7.08
N GLY A 234 7.74 -13.78 -8.31
CA GLY A 234 8.96 -14.14 -9.02
C GLY A 234 10.18 -13.28 -8.68
N TRP A 235 10.05 -12.29 -7.79
CA TRP A 235 11.14 -11.37 -7.42
C TRP A 235 12.04 -11.90 -6.28
N GLY A 236 11.48 -12.77 -5.44
CA GLY A 236 12.12 -13.24 -4.21
C GLY A 236 13.05 -14.44 -4.41
N ASP A 237 13.47 -15.04 -3.31
CA ASP A 237 14.29 -16.25 -3.35
C ASP A 237 13.49 -17.41 -3.97
N PRO A 238 14.10 -18.23 -4.84
CA PRO A 238 15.54 -18.31 -5.15
C PRO A 238 16.00 -17.40 -6.31
N LEU A 239 15.10 -16.61 -6.92
CA LEU A 239 15.37 -15.83 -8.13
C LEU A 239 16.02 -14.47 -7.88
N LYS A 240 15.99 -13.98 -6.63
CA LYS A 240 16.52 -12.67 -6.21
C LYS A 240 17.94 -12.41 -6.72
N LYS A 241 18.82 -13.40 -6.65
CA LYS A 241 20.22 -13.28 -7.11
C LYS A 241 20.32 -13.00 -8.61
N GLU A 242 19.41 -13.54 -9.41
CA GLU A 242 19.45 -13.37 -10.87
C GLU A 242 18.94 -11.99 -11.28
N TRP A 243 17.85 -11.54 -10.67
CA TRP A 243 17.40 -10.15 -10.78
C TRP A 243 18.52 -9.17 -10.39
N TRP A 244 19.18 -9.43 -9.27
CA TRP A 244 20.27 -8.58 -8.78
C TRP A 244 21.50 -8.58 -9.70
N ASN A 245 21.76 -9.67 -10.44
CA ASN A 245 22.93 -9.83 -11.28
C ASN A 245 22.67 -9.63 -12.78
N LEU A 246 21.53 -9.01 -13.15
CA LEU A 246 21.35 -8.49 -14.50
C LEU A 246 22.56 -7.63 -14.90
N SER A 247 22.97 -7.74 -16.18
CA SER A 247 24.10 -6.97 -16.71
C SER A 247 23.84 -5.47 -16.61
N GLY A 248 24.91 -4.67 -16.58
CA GLY A 248 24.83 -3.21 -16.53
C GLY A 248 23.93 -2.66 -17.63
N ASP A 249 24.22 -2.99 -18.89
CA ASP A 249 23.45 -2.51 -20.05
C ASP A 249 21.94 -2.83 -19.97
N VAL A 250 21.57 -3.99 -19.42
CA VAL A 250 20.15 -4.37 -19.24
C VAL A 250 19.51 -3.53 -18.13
N LYS A 251 20.20 -3.37 -17.00
CA LYS A 251 19.72 -2.54 -15.89
C LYS A 251 19.57 -1.09 -16.30
N ASP A 252 20.55 -0.54 -17.00
CA ASP A 252 20.55 0.85 -17.42
C ASP A 252 19.37 1.14 -18.35
N ALA A 253 19.08 0.24 -19.30
CA ALA A 253 17.91 0.38 -20.16
C ALA A 253 16.58 0.32 -19.39
N ILE A 254 16.43 -0.65 -18.49
CA ILE A 254 15.22 -0.78 -17.64
C ILE A 254 15.06 0.45 -16.73
N PHE A 255 16.16 0.94 -16.15
CA PHE A 255 16.15 2.07 -15.25
C PHE A 255 15.83 3.37 -15.97
N GLN A 256 16.29 3.55 -17.21
CA GLN A 256 15.89 4.70 -18.02
C GLN A 256 14.37 4.70 -18.27
N ASP A 257 13.79 3.57 -18.71
CA ASP A 257 12.34 3.48 -18.93
C ASP A 257 11.53 3.68 -17.64
N LEU A 258 12.04 3.21 -16.50
CA LEU A 258 11.44 3.47 -15.19
C LEU A 258 11.54 4.95 -14.80
N GLU A 259 12.70 5.58 -14.99
CA GLU A 259 12.92 7.00 -14.70
C GLU A 259 11.99 7.88 -15.52
N ASP A 260 11.90 7.64 -16.84
CA ASP A 260 10.98 8.34 -17.74
C ASP A 260 9.52 8.19 -17.28
N LYS A 261 9.15 6.98 -16.85
CA LYS A 261 7.81 6.72 -16.31
C LYS A 261 7.56 7.45 -15.00
N PHE A 262 8.52 7.47 -14.07
CA PHE A 262 8.39 8.21 -12.82
C PHE A 262 8.29 9.72 -13.05
N ALA A 263 9.13 10.27 -13.92
CA ALA A 263 9.11 11.68 -14.29
C ALA A 263 7.74 12.09 -14.85
N PHE A 264 7.22 11.31 -15.80
CA PHE A 264 5.88 11.51 -16.36
C PHE A 264 4.80 11.50 -15.27
N LEU A 265 4.81 10.51 -14.36
CA LEU A 265 3.80 10.41 -13.30
C LEU A 265 3.89 11.55 -12.28
N ILE A 266 5.10 12.00 -11.91
CA ILE A 266 5.31 13.13 -11.02
C ILE A 266 4.72 14.42 -11.61
N GLU A 267 4.88 14.63 -12.92
CA GLU A 267 4.27 15.75 -13.63
C GLU A 267 2.74 15.62 -13.67
N GLN A 268 2.21 14.46 -14.08
CA GLN A 268 0.76 14.26 -14.15
C GLN A 268 0.09 14.43 -12.79
N LEU A 269 0.68 13.91 -11.72
CA LEU A 269 0.16 14.05 -10.36
C LEU A 269 0.40 15.46 -9.78
N GLY A 270 1.10 16.34 -10.51
CA GLY A 270 1.36 17.71 -10.12
C GLY A 270 2.20 17.84 -8.86
N VAL A 271 3.13 16.89 -8.66
CA VAL A 271 4.09 16.84 -7.55
C VAL A 271 5.38 17.58 -7.91
N ASN A 272 5.62 17.81 -9.20
CA ASN A 272 6.77 18.57 -9.69
C ASN A 272 6.87 19.94 -9.01
N GLU A 273 8.11 20.35 -8.70
CA GLU A 273 8.44 21.63 -8.06
C GLU A 273 7.87 21.86 -6.65
N THR A 274 7.20 20.89 -6.02
CA THR A 274 6.59 21.06 -4.68
C THR A 274 7.56 20.94 -3.51
N SER A 275 8.84 20.61 -3.75
CA SER A 275 9.81 20.36 -2.67
C SER A 275 10.03 21.55 -1.73
N HIS A 276 9.81 22.78 -2.21
CA HIS A 276 9.90 23.99 -1.38
C HIS A 276 8.78 24.07 -0.34
N ILE A 277 7.57 23.64 -0.70
CA ILE A 277 6.41 23.59 0.21
C ILE A 277 6.72 22.69 1.41
N VAL A 278 7.31 21.52 1.15
CA VAL A 278 7.71 20.59 2.22
C VAL A 278 8.75 21.22 3.13
N ARG A 279 9.79 21.88 2.57
CA ARG A 279 10.83 22.55 3.36
C ARG A 279 10.31 23.72 4.22
N GLU A 280 9.24 24.38 3.78
CA GLU A 280 8.62 25.48 4.51
C GLU A 280 7.71 25.00 5.65
N ILE A 281 7.04 23.87 5.47
CA ILE A 281 6.01 23.36 6.40
C ILE A 281 6.59 22.35 7.39
N VAL A 282 7.57 21.55 6.97
CA VAL A 282 8.08 20.41 7.74
C VAL A 282 9.48 20.70 8.25
N SER A 283 9.65 20.67 9.57
CA SER A 283 10.95 20.59 10.24
C SER A 283 11.14 19.18 10.78
N SER A 284 11.71 18.29 9.97
CA SER A 284 11.99 16.92 10.39
C SER A 284 13.26 16.87 11.22
N PRO A 285 13.27 16.18 12.38
CA PRO A 285 14.51 15.86 13.05
C PRO A 285 15.36 14.94 12.16
N GLU A 286 16.69 15.05 12.28
CA GLU A 286 17.60 14.11 11.65
C GLU A 286 17.50 12.76 12.37
N ILE A 287 17.23 11.70 11.62
CA ILE A 287 17.05 10.35 12.14
C ILE A 287 18.19 9.52 11.61
N ASN A 288 19.13 9.23 12.49
CA ASN A 288 20.24 8.36 12.16
C ASN A 288 19.80 6.91 12.30
N ALA A 289 19.86 6.15 11.21
CA ALA A 289 19.67 4.72 11.26
C ALA A 289 20.68 4.12 12.26
N SER A 290 20.16 3.34 13.20
CA SER A 290 20.94 2.71 14.27
C SER A 290 20.83 1.22 14.08
N TYR A 291 21.92 0.61 13.62
CA TYR A 291 21.99 -0.84 13.45
C TYR A 291 21.65 -1.58 14.76
N GLU A 292 22.03 -1.02 15.91
CA GLU A 292 21.66 -1.57 17.22
C GLU A 292 20.16 -1.52 17.48
N ASP A 293 19.48 -0.44 17.11
CA ASP A 293 18.03 -0.30 17.31
C ASP A 293 17.24 -1.18 16.34
N GLU A 294 17.70 -1.30 15.09
CA GLU A 294 17.17 -2.26 14.11
C GLU A 294 17.32 -3.70 14.60
N LEU A 295 18.51 -4.07 15.08
CA LEU A 295 18.74 -5.39 15.67
C LEU A 295 17.84 -5.62 16.88
N ARG A 296 17.77 -4.68 17.83
CA ARG A 296 16.91 -4.81 19.00
C ARG A 296 15.44 -4.95 18.64
N ALA A 297 14.98 -4.24 17.60
CA ALA A 297 13.60 -4.36 17.11
C ALA A 297 13.33 -5.77 16.58
N ILE A 298 14.24 -6.32 15.76
CA ILE A 298 14.11 -7.66 15.17
C ILE A 298 14.22 -8.76 16.24
N THR A 299 15.12 -8.59 17.21
CA THR A 299 15.46 -9.64 18.19
C THR A 299 14.67 -9.53 19.49
N GLY A 300 13.85 -8.51 19.65
CA GLY A 300 13.18 -8.22 20.92
C GLY A 300 14.15 -7.87 22.04
N GLY A 301 15.33 -7.34 21.71
CA GLY A 301 16.39 -7.01 22.66
C GLY A 301 17.34 -8.16 23.00
N ILE A 302 17.25 -9.31 22.31
CA ILE A 302 18.23 -10.39 22.41
C ILE A 302 19.48 -9.99 21.60
N THR A 303 20.64 -9.93 22.25
CA THR A 303 21.90 -9.71 21.55
C THR A 303 22.22 -10.94 20.69
N LEU A 304 22.19 -10.80 19.37
CA LEU A 304 22.73 -11.81 18.49
C LEU A 304 24.26 -11.67 18.51
N GLU A 305 24.95 -12.62 19.14
CA GLU A 305 26.38 -12.78 18.87
C GLU A 305 26.52 -13.23 17.42
N VAL A 306 26.88 -12.29 16.55
CA VAL A 306 27.31 -12.63 15.20
C VAL A 306 28.65 -13.32 15.35
N ASP A 307 28.68 -14.64 15.16
CA ASP A 307 29.95 -15.36 15.06
C ASP A 307 30.69 -14.83 13.84
N THR A 308 31.74 -14.04 14.09
CA THR A 308 32.59 -13.47 13.04
C THR A 308 33.65 -14.48 12.57
N ASN A 309 33.58 -15.73 13.02
CA ASN A 309 34.46 -16.80 12.57
C ASN A 309 34.16 -17.14 11.10
N PRO A 310 35.11 -16.92 10.16
CA PRO A 310 34.94 -17.24 8.74
C PRO A 310 34.90 -18.76 8.44
N ARG A 311 34.67 -19.60 9.44
CA ARG A 311 34.55 -21.07 9.38
C ARG A 311 33.30 -21.61 10.07
N ALA A 312 32.35 -20.75 10.43
CA ALA A 312 31.03 -21.21 10.86
C ALA A 312 30.14 -21.32 9.62
N ASP A 313 29.86 -22.57 9.23
CA ASP A 313 29.10 -22.96 8.03
C ASP A 313 27.62 -22.54 8.10
#